data_AF-A0A1V5IQW6-F1
#
_entry.id   AF-A0A1V5IQW6-F1
#
_cell.length_a   1.000
_cell.length_b   1.000
_cell.length_c   1.000
_cell.angle_alpha   90.00
_cell.angle_beta   90.00
_cell.angle_gamma   90.00
#
_symmetry.space_group_name_H-M   'P 1'
#
loop_
_entity.id
_entity.type
_entity.pdbx_description
1 polymer ?
#
loop_
_entity_poly.entity_id
_entity_poly.type
_entity_poly.pdbx_seq_one_letter_code
_entity_poly.pdbx_strand_id
1 'polypeptide(L)'
;MAPVTPSWPILVVLAAAVLAAVAATACGGATVAADDPLVGFWLGGGSADQMTMIQVGRSGSDYIVLADPDAPAGDAVKKGDSLVIESHAVTMALQPAGADELALTFSGEMFATPHSVVLRRVTRTRYADASVAQGIAVLRRGLAMWKAGGAETYPPADEVAADGLLAQMVRWPSNPFTGGPMGTGTGPGEYTYKLLDGGRKYALTGHLSDGRTVGD
;
A
#
# COMPACT_ATOMS: atom_id res chain seq x y z
N MET A 1 12.91 -37.57 26.85
CA MET A 1 12.58 -36.71 25.69
C MET A 1 11.33 -35.93 26.04
N ALA A 2 11.46 -34.64 26.33
CA ALA A 2 10.32 -33.76 26.57
C ALA A 2 9.86 -33.16 25.23
N PRO A 3 8.54 -33.04 24.97
CA PRO A 3 8.06 -32.38 23.77
C PRO A 3 8.27 -30.87 23.89
N VAL A 4 8.98 -30.30 22.92
CA VAL A 4 9.14 -28.86 22.75
C VAL A 4 7.85 -28.35 22.11
N THR A 5 7.05 -27.58 22.86
CA THR A 5 5.92 -26.84 22.30
C THR A 5 6.45 -25.62 21.54
N PRO A 6 6.09 -25.43 20.25
CA PRO A 6 6.38 -24.16 19.59
C PRO A 6 5.42 -23.10 20.12
N SER A 7 5.95 -22.17 20.92
CA SER A 7 5.25 -20.95 21.29
C SER A 7 5.22 -20.00 20.08
N TRP A 8 4.15 -20.08 19.28
CA TRP A 8 3.84 -19.02 18.32
C TRP A 8 3.32 -17.80 19.09
N PRO A 9 3.81 -16.58 18.83
CA PRO A 9 3.18 -15.40 19.39
C PRO A 9 1.75 -15.31 18.87
N ILE A 10 0.83 -15.13 19.83
CA ILE A 10 -0.58 -14.87 19.64
C ILE A 10 -0.71 -13.71 18.64
N LEU A 11 -1.30 -14.00 17.48
CA LEU A 11 -1.79 -12.98 16.56
C LEU A 11 -2.86 -12.19 17.30
N VAL A 12 -2.49 -11.03 17.84
CA VAL A 12 -3.47 -10.02 18.20
C VAL A 12 -4.02 -9.52 16.87
N VAL A 13 -5.21 -9.98 16.52
CA VAL A 13 -6.04 -9.37 15.47
C VAL A 13 -6.44 -7.99 15.99
N LEU A 14 -5.54 -7.02 15.81
CA LEU A 14 -5.94 -5.62 15.84
C LEU A 14 -6.86 -5.46 14.65
N ALA A 15 -8.14 -5.26 14.92
CA ALA A 15 -9.13 -4.85 13.94
C ALA A 15 -8.49 -3.72 13.13
N ALA A 16 -8.21 -3.98 11.85
CA ALA A 16 -7.92 -2.92 10.91
C ALA A 16 -9.15 -2.02 10.94
N ALA A 17 -9.02 -0.87 11.61
CA ALA A 17 -9.88 0.23 11.30
C ALA A 17 -9.61 0.52 9.83
N VAL A 18 -10.42 -0.08 8.96
CA VAL A 18 -10.61 0.37 7.60
C VAL A 18 -11.00 1.83 7.79
N LEU A 19 -10.03 2.72 7.66
CA LEU A 19 -10.32 4.11 7.40
C LEU A 19 -11.07 4.04 6.09
N ALA A 20 -12.41 4.09 6.22
CA ALA A 20 -13.28 4.59 5.19
C ALA A 20 -12.48 5.70 4.51
N ALA A 21 -12.36 5.57 3.19
CA ALA A 21 -11.82 6.60 2.34
C ALA A 21 -12.12 7.95 3.00
N VAL A 22 -11.11 8.82 3.14
CA VAL A 22 -11.38 10.22 3.40
C VAL A 22 -12.08 10.76 2.14
N ALA A 23 -13.33 10.32 1.95
CA ALA A 23 -14.42 11.12 1.51
C ALA A 23 -14.33 12.34 2.41
N ALA A 24 -13.70 13.39 1.87
CA ALA A 24 -14.20 14.71 2.12
C ALA A 24 -15.70 14.61 1.84
N THR A 25 -16.47 14.47 2.93
CA THR A 25 -17.91 14.62 2.91
C THR A 25 -18.15 16.00 2.33
N ALA A 26 -18.60 16.00 1.08
CA ALA A 26 -19.39 17.09 0.54
C ALA A 26 -20.66 17.19 1.40
N CYS A 27 -20.56 17.92 2.52
CA CYS A 27 -21.59 18.61 3.29
C CYS A 27 -21.04 18.83 4.72
N GLY A 28 -20.48 20.02 4.98
CA GLY A 28 -20.05 20.40 6.33
C GLY A 28 -18.73 21.15 6.38
N GLY A 29 -18.69 22.34 5.77
CA GLY A 29 -17.76 23.46 6.02
C GLY A 29 -16.50 23.22 6.87
N ALA A 30 -15.49 22.62 6.27
CA ALA A 30 -14.09 23.02 6.45
C ALA A 30 -13.32 22.48 5.24
N THR A 31 -13.13 23.32 4.24
CA THR A 31 -12.14 23.10 3.18
C THR A 31 -10.81 22.79 3.87
N VAL A 32 -10.33 21.54 3.78
CA VAL A 32 -8.93 21.26 4.10
C VAL A 32 -8.14 22.12 3.13
N ALA A 33 -7.48 23.13 3.68
CA ALA A 33 -6.90 24.21 2.89
C ALA A 33 -6.04 23.61 1.78
N ALA A 34 -6.20 24.15 0.57
CA ALA A 34 -5.29 23.93 -0.55
C ALA A 34 -3.85 24.42 -0.24
N ASP A 35 -3.57 24.84 1.00
CA ASP A 35 -2.37 25.55 1.45
C ASP A 35 -1.46 24.73 2.37
N ASP A 36 -1.81 23.49 2.75
CA ASP A 36 -0.87 22.66 3.54
C ASP A 36 0.07 21.88 2.59
N PRO A 37 1.37 22.23 2.53
CA PRO A 37 2.30 21.59 1.60
C PRO A 37 2.52 20.11 1.90
N LEU A 38 2.17 19.62 3.10
CA LEU A 38 2.31 18.21 3.47
C LEU A 38 1.14 17.35 3.00
N VAL A 39 -0.08 17.89 3.04
CA VAL A 39 -1.32 17.12 2.77
C VAL A 39 -1.40 16.80 1.28
N GLY A 40 -1.61 15.53 0.93
CA GLY A 40 -1.70 15.10 -0.45
C GLY A 40 -1.32 13.65 -0.69
N PHE A 41 -1.15 13.32 -1.97
CA PHE A 41 -0.74 12.00 -2.46
C PHE A 41 0.64 12.13 -3.08
N TRP A 42 1.56 11.26 -2.66
CA TRP A 42 2.97 11.41 -2.93
C TRP A 42 3.55 10.10 -3.42
N LEU A 43 4.23 10.16 -4.57
CA LEU A 43 4.93 9.01 -5.16
C LEU A 43 6.40 9.35 -5.33
N GLY A 44 7.28 8.44 -4.95
CA GLY A 44 8.72 8.54 -5.21
C GLY A 44 9.35 7.15 -5.22
N GLY A 45 10.67 7.08 -5.26
CA GLY A 45 11.35 5.79 -5.48
C GLY A 45 11.18 5.27 -6.91
N GLY A 46 11.87 4.16 -7.21
CA GLY A 46 12.05 3.62 -8.56
C GLY A 46 10.82 2.91 -9.16
N SER A 47 11.02 1.74 -9.77
CA SER A 47 10.01 0.97 -10.53
C SER A 47 8.76 0.63 -9.71
N ALA A 48 7.71 0.11 -10.37
CA ALA A 48 6.40 -0.16 -9.76
C ALA A 48 6.42 -1.09 -8.53
N ASP A 49 7.47 -1.88 -8.34
CA ASP A 49 7.74 -2.77 -7.20
C ASP A 49 8.59 -2.14 -6.09
N GLN A 50 9.21 -0.99 -6.36
CA GLN A 50 10.05 -0.21 -5.43
C GLN A 50 9.52 1.21 -5.23
N MET A 51 8.30 1.48 -5.72
CA MET A 51 7.67 2.78 -5.61
C MET A 51 7.27 3.03 -4.16
N THR A 52 7.83 4.11 -3.60
CA THR A 52 7.43 4.65 -2.32
C THR A 52 6.14 5.44 -2.48
N MET A 53 5.12 5.04 -1.73
CA MET A 53 3.81 5.68 -1.75
C MET A 53 3.52 6.25 -0.36
N ILE A 54 3.20 7.54 -0.29
CA ILE A 54 2.80 8.21 0.94
C ILE A 54 1.51 8.99 0.70
N GLN A 55 0.52 8.80 1.55
CA GLN A 55 -0.64 9.66 1.63
C GLN A 55 -0.60 10.40 2.97
N VAL A 56 -0.79 11.72 2.92
CA VAL A 56 -0.91 12.56 4.11
C VAL A 56 -2.30 13.19 4.11
N GLY A 57 -3.08 12.88 5.15
CA GLY A 57 -4.38 13.47 5.42
C GLY A 57 -4.40 14.20 6.76
N ARG A 58 -5.54 14.83 7.07
CA ARG A 58 -5.82 15.41 8.39
C ARG A 58 -7.04 14.77 9.01
N SER A 59 -7.02 14.65 10.33
CA SER A 59 -8.18 14.32 11.18
C SER A 59 -8.22 15.31 12.33
N GLY A 60 -9.08 16.34 12.22
CA GLY A 60 -9.07 17.47 13.15
C GLY A 60 -7.74 18.24 13.08
N SER A 61 -7.05 18.33 14.22
CA SER A 61 -5.70 18.94 14.33
C SER A 61 -4.56 18.01 13.93
N ASP A 62 -4.84 16.71 13.80
CA ASP A 62 -3.81 15.69 13.72
C ASP A 62 -3.57 15.28 12.27
N TYR A 63 -2.36 14.79 12.00
CA TYR A 63 -1.99 14.26 10.69
C TYR A 63 -2.15 12.74 10.68
N ILE A 64 -2.71 12.23 9.59
CA ILE A 64 -2.74 10.81 9.29
C ILE A 64 -1.78 10.58 8.14
N VAL A 65 -0.79 9.71 8.35
CA VAL A 65 0.16 9.31 7.32
C VAL A 65 -0.04 7.83 7.01
N LEU A 66 -0.33 7.52 5.76
CA LEU A 66 -0.40 6.16 5.25
C LEU A 66 0.82 5.90 4.36
N ALA A 67 1.46 4.76 4.58
CA ALA A 67 2.50 4.17 3.75
C ALA A 67 1.99 2.82 3.24
N ASP A 68 2.53 2.28 2.15
CA ASP A 68 2.08 1.00 1.58
C ASP A 68 0.54 0.94 1.42
N PRO A 69 0.05 1.58 0.36
CA PRO A 69 -1.13 2.48 0.20
C PRO A 69 -2.14 2.70 1.35
N ASP A 70 -2.36 1.71 2.20
CA ASP A 70 -3.39 1.69 3.24
C ASP A 70 -2.83 1.41 4.65
N ALA A 71 -1.54 1.18 4.82
CA ALA A 71 -0.95 0.91 6.13
C ALA A 71 -0.65 2.23 6.88
N PRO A 72 -1.15 2.42 8.12
CA PRO A 72 -0.73 3.54 8.94
C PRO A 72 0.78 3.52 9.15
N ALA A 73 1.45 4.64 8.88
CA ALA A 73 2.89 4.77 9.07
C ALA A 73 3.28 4.90 10.55
N GLY A 74 2.31 5.20 11.43
CA GLY A 74 2.49 5.46 12.85
C GLY A 74 1.93 6.84 13.25
N ASP A 75 2.15 7.22 14.51
CA ASP A 75 1.70 8.50 15.04
C ASP A 75 2.58 9.63 14.49
N ALA A 76 1.99 10.46 13.64
CA ALA A 76 2.68 11.59 13.02
C ALA A 76 2.60 12.84 13.90
N VAL A 77 3.75 13.34 14.32
CA VAL A 77 3.87 14.57 15.11
C VAL A 77 4.48 15.67 14.26
N LYS A 78 3.83 16.82 14.20
CA LYS A 78 4.38 18.00 13.51
C LYS A 78 5.51 18.61 14.35
N LYS A 79 6.71 18.70 13.77
CA LYS A 79 7.90 19.35 14.36
C LYS A 79 8.39 20.41 13.37
N GLY A 80 8.08 21.68 13.65
CA GLY A 80 8.30 22.77 12.70
C GLY A 80 7.47 22.57 11.43
N ASP A 81 8.12 22.55 10.27
CA ASP A 81 7.47 22.32 8.98
C ASP A 81 7.40 20.83 8.59
N SER A 82 8.00 19.94 9.38
CA SER A 82 8.08 18.51 9.08
C SER A 82 7.06 17.69 9.88
N LEU A 83 6.57 16.60 9.27
CA LEU A 83 5.92 15.53 10.01
C LEU A 83 6.97 14.48 10.37
N VAL A 84 7.04 14.15 11.65
CA VAL A 84 7.99 13.18 12.18
C VAL A 84 7.22 12.03 12.80
N ILE A 85 7.55 10.83 12.36
CA ILE A 85 7.02 9.57 12.86
C ILE A 85 8.20 8.79 13.43
N GLU A 86 8.16 8.59 14.74
CA GLU A 86 9.20 7.88 15.48
C GLU A 86 8.71 6.47 15.80
N SER A 87 9.50 5.49 15.41
CA SER A 87 9.40 4.11 15.86
C SER A 87 10.66 3.74 16.64
N HIS A 88 10.66 2.60 17.32
CA HIS A 88 11.75 2.17 18.20
C HIS A 88 13.17 2.36 17.62
N ALA A 89 13.39 2.03 16.34
CA ALA A 89 14.71 2.08 15.71
C ALA A 89 14.77 2.96 14.45
N VAL A 90 13.64 3.50 13.99
CA VAL A 90 13.53 4.27 12.75
C VAL A 90 12.74 5.55 12.98
N THR A 91 13.31 6.67 12.57
CA THR A 91 12.62 7.95 12.42
C THR A 91 12.33 8.19 10.96
N MET A 92 11.06 8.46 10.65
CA MET A 92 10.62 8.89 9.34
C MET A 92 10.23 10.37 9.41
N ALA A 93 10.83 11.19 8.56
CA ALA A 93 10.55 12.62 8.48
C ALA A 93 10.09 13.00 7.07
N LEU A 94 8.93 13.65 6.98
CA LEU A 94 8.38 14.24 5.77
C LEU A 94 8.55 15.75 5.86
N GLN A 95 9.36 16.32 4.97
CA GLN A 95 9.62 17.75 4.93
C GLN A 95 9.19 18.33 3.58
N PRO A 96 8.48 19.48 3.55
CA PRO A 96 8.24 20.22 2.32
C PRO A 96 9.55 20.60 1.65
N ALA A 97 9.72 20.19 0.39
CA ALA A 97 10.86 20.56 -0.47
C ALA A 97 10.43 21.51 -1.61
N GLY A 98 9.14 21.85 -1.67
CA GLY A 98 8.53 22.73 -2.66
C GLY A 98 7.01 22.60 -2.59
N ALA A 99 6.29 23.23 -3.53
CA ALA A 99 4.83 23.09 -3.61
C ALA A 99 4.40 21.64 -3.95
N ASP A 100 5.20 20.97 -4.78
CA ASP A 100 4.90 19.66 -5.35
C ASP A 100 5.95 18.58 -5.02
N GLU A 101 6.83 18.83 -4.05
CA GLU A 101 7.84 17.86 -3.61
C GLU A 101 7.89 17.73 -2.09
N LEU A 102 7.99 16.49 -1.61
CA LEU A 102 8.33 16.16 -0.22
C LEU A 102 9.66 15.41 -0.19
N ALA A 103 10.55 15.82 0.72
CA ALA A 103 11.68 15.01 1.11
C ALA A 103 11.23 14.04 2.21
N LEU A 104 11.26 12.75 1.91
CA LEU A 104 11.08 11.67 2.86
C LEU A 104 12.45 11.20 3.33
N THR A 105 12.76 11.36 4.61
CA THR A 105 14.05 10.92 5.18
C THR A 105 13.83 9.85 6.24
N PHE A 106 14.57 8.75 6.10
CA PHE A 106 14.68 7.69 7.08
C PHE A 106 16.01 7.83 7.82
N SER A 107 15.96 7.80 9.14
CA SER A 107 17.13 7.84 10.02
C SER A 107 16.89 7.00 11.26
N GLY A 108 17.85 6.95 12.19
CA GLY A 108 17.77 6.16 13.43
C GLY A 108 18.81 5.05 13.48
N GLU A 109 18.73 4.20 14.49
CA GLU A 109 19.74 3.18 14.80
C GLU A 109 19.90 2.13 13.68
N MET A 110 18.86 1.90 12.88
CA MET A 110 18.93 0.99 11.73
C MET A 110 19.74 1.54 10.55
N PHE A 111 20.10 2.83 10.56
CA PHE A 111 20.72 3.50 9.42
C PHE A 111 22.11 4.04 9.79
N ALA A 112 23.15 3.58 9.08
CA ALA A 112 24.51 4.12 9.25
C ALA A 112 24.57 5.61 8.87
N THR A 113 23.80 6.02 7.87
CA THR A 113 23.54 7.42 7.52
C THR A 113 22.08 7.58 7.11
N PRO A 114 21.47 8.77 7.30
CA PRO A 114 20.12 9.03 6.82
C PRO A 114 19.97 8.72 5.34
N HIS A 115 18.84 8.11 4.97
CA HIS A 115 18.46 7.82 3.60
C HIS A 115 17.28 8.71 3.20
N SER A 116 17.38 9.40 2.07
CA SER A 116 16.32 10.31 1.61
C SER A 116 15.80 9.94 0.23
N VAL A 117 14.48 10.04 0.09
CA VAL A 117 13.73 9.85 -1.15
C VAL A 117 12.94 11.12 -1.42
N VAL A 118 13.03 11.65 -2.64
CA VAL A 118 12.16 12.75 -3.09
C VAL A 118 10.85 12.15 -3.60
N LEU A 119 9.75 12.60 -3.01
CA LEU A 119 8.40 12.26 -3.43
C LEU A 119 7.81 13.44 -4.22
N ARG A 120 7.08 13.13 -5.28
CA ARG A 120 6.35 14.11 -6.08
C ARG A 120 4.86 14.04 -5.80
N ARG A 121 4.24 15.21 -5.72
CA ARG A 121 2.79 15.33 -5.59
C ARG A 121 2.13 14.75 -6.84
N VAL A 122 1.10 13.95 -6.63
CA VAL A 122 0.28 13.41 -7.71
C VAL A 122 -1.20 13.60 -7.41
N THR A 123 -2.03 13.41 -8.44
CA THR A 123 -3.47 13.37 -8.26
C THR A 123 -3.87 12.10 -7.51
N ARG A 124 -5.03 12.14 -6.83
CA ARG A 124 -5.62 10.95 -6.20
C ARG A 124 -5.74 9.79 -7.17
N THR A 125 -6.21 10.05 -8.40
CA THR A 125 -6.35 9.03 -9.45
C THR A 125 -5.01 8.38 -9.80
N ARG A 126 -3.95 9.18 -9.99
CA ARG A 126 -2.62 8.63 -10.29
C ARG A 126 -2.05 7.83 -9.12
N TYR A 127 -2.31 8.25 -7.89
CA TYR A 127 -1.94 7.48 -6.69
C TYR A 127 -2.71 6.17 -6.62
N ALA A 128 -4.02 6.19 -6.91
CA ALA A 128 -4.85 4.98 -6.98
C ALA A 128 -4.34 4.00 -8.06
N ASP A 129 -4.00 4.48 -9.26
CA ASP A 129 -3.43 3.61 -10.30
C ASP A 129 -2.07 3.00 -9.88
N ALA A 130 -1.23 3.76 -9.17
CA ALA A 130 0.01 3.24 -8.60
C ALA A 130 -0.25 2.18 -7.50
N SER A 131 -1.28 2.38 -6.67
CA SER A 131 -1.72 1.41 -5.66
C SER A 131 -2.19 0.11 -6.31
N VAL A 132 -2.93 0.18 -7.43
CA VAL A 132 -3.29 -1.00 -8.22
C VAL A 132 -2.05 -1.74 -8.71
N ALA A 133 -1.05 -1.03 -9.25
CA ALA A 133 0.18 -1.65 -9.72
C ALA A 133 0.95 -2.37 -8.59
N GLN A 134 1.03 -1.76 -7.41
CA GLN A 134 1.59 -2.39 -6.21
C GLN A 134 0.78 -3.62 -5.79
N GLY A 135 -0.56 -3.54 -5.81
CA GLY A 135 -1.44 -4.67 -5.54
C GLY A 135 -1.17 -5.86 -6.46
N ILE A 136 -1.02 -5.61 -7.77
CA ILE A 136 -0.63 -6.66 -8.73
C ILE A 136 0.75 -7.25 -8.41
N ALA A 137 1.73 -6.43 -8.01
CA ALA A 137 3.05 -6.93 -7.61
C ALA A 137 2.97 -7.84 -6.36
N VAL A 138 2.12 -7.49 -5.38
CA VAL A 138 1.85 -8.31 -4.19
C VAL A 138 1.23 -9.66 -4.57
N LEU A 139 0.21 -9.65 -5.44
CA LEU A 139 -0.41 -10.90 -5.90
C LEU A 139 0.59 -11.78 -6.66
N ARG A 140 1.43 -11.19 -7.53
CA ARG A 140 2.51 -11.91 -8.22
C ARG A 140 3.51 -12.55 -7.26
N ARG A 141 3.87 -11.84 -6.18
CA ARG A 141 4.73 -12.39 -5.13
C ARG A 141 4.06 -13.58 -4.43
N GLY A 142 2.77 -13.50 -4.14
CA GLY A 142 2.00 -14.64 -3.59
C GLY A 142 2.02 -15.84 -4.53
N LEU A 143 1.80 -15.63 -5.83
CA LEU A 143 1.84 -16.70 -6.83
C LEU A 143 3.24 -17.31 -6.97
N ALA A 144 4.30 -16.51 -6.82
CA ALA A 144 5.66 -17.01 -6.78
C ALA A 144 5.93 -17.86 -5.53
N MET A 145 5.43 -17.43 -4.36
CA MET A 145 5.52 -18.20 -3.11
C MET A 145 4.77 -19.53 -3.20
N TRP A 146 3.60 -19.54 -3.84
CA TRP A 146 2.84 -20.77 -4.12
C TRP A 146 3.69 -21.79 -4.89
N LYS A 147 4.34 -21.36 -5.97
CA LYS A 147 5.24 -22.22 -6.76
C LYS A 147 6.47 -22.65 -5.96
N ALA A 148 7.03 -21.75 -5.14
CA ALA A 148 8.16 -22.08 -4.26
C ALA A 148 7.79 -23.12 -3.19
N GLY A 149 6.51 -23.22 -2.82
CA GLY A 149 5.96 -24.26 -1.95
C GLY A 149 5.89 -25.66 -2.57
N GLY A 150 6.32 -25.83 -3.83
CA GLY A 150 6.42 -27.13 -4.50
C GLY A 150 5.20 -27.52 -5.34
N ALA A 151 4.21 -26.62 -5.49
CA ALA A 151 3.05 -26.89 -6.34
C ALA A 151 3.45 -27.02 -7.82
N GLU A 152 2.93 -28.04 -8.51
CA GLU A 152 3.18 -28.24 -9.94
C GLU A 152 2.48 -27.18 -10.81
N THR A 153 1.29 -26.74 -10.40
CA THR A 153 0.47 -25.72 -11.07
C THR A 153 0.27 -24.48 -10.19
N TYR A 154 -0.02 -23.36 -10.84
CA TYR A 154 -0.54 -22.17 -10.19
C TYR A 154 -1.96 -22.41 -9.65
N PRO A 155 -2.39 -21.67 -8.62
CA PRO A 155 -3.69 -21.85 -7.99
C PRO A 155 -4.84 -21.60 -8.97
N PRO A 156 -6.00 -22.28 -8.78
CA PRO A 156 -7.23 -21.94 -9.49
C PRO A 156 -7.72 -20.53 -9.11
N ALA A 157 -8.63 -19.97 -9.90
CA ALA A 157 -8.99 -18.54 -9.81
C ALA A 157 -9.72 -18.17 -8.51
N ASP A 158 -10.48 -19.11 -7.94
CA ASP A 158 -11.14 -18.98 -6.63
C ASP A 158 -10.13 -18.87 -5.48
N GLU A 159 -8.94 -19.46 -5.63
CA GLU A 159 -7.87 -19.34 -4.63
C GLU A 159 -7.08 -18.04 -4.76
N VAL A 160 -7.12 -17.41 -5.94
CA VAL A 160 -6.61 -16.05 -6.18
C VAL A 160 -7.75 -15.07 -5.91
N ALA A 161 -8.20 -15.02 -4.66
CA ALA A 161 -9.24 -14.12 -4.16
C ALA A 161 -8.98 -13.72 -2.71
N ALA A 162 -9.65 -12.65 -2.25
CA ALA A 162 -9.46 -12.09 -0.91
C ALA A 162 -9.79 -13.07 0.23
N ASP A 163 -10.66 -14.05 -0.05
CA ASP A 163 -11.07 -15.13 0.83
C ASP A 163 -10.44 -16.49 0.46
N GLY A 164 -9.59 -16.52 -0.57
CA GLY A 164 -8.86 -17.70 -1.02
C GLY A 164 -7.55 -17.94 -0.26
N LEU A 165 -6.90 -19.09 -0.52
CA LEU A 165 -5.64 -19.47 0.11
C LEU A 165 -4.49 -18.52 -0.20
N LEU A 166 -4.49 -17.85 -1.37
CA LEU A 166 -3.44 -16.89 -1.69
C LEU A 166 -3.42 -15.72 -0.70
N ALA A 167 -4.59 -15.30 -0.20
CA ALA A 167 -4.71 -14.24 0.81
C ALA A 167 -4.10 -14.61 2.17
N GLN A 168 -3.79 -15.89 2.42
CA GLN A 168 -3.06 -16.32 3.60
C GLN A 168 -1.54 -16.19 3.44
N MET A 169 -1.05 -16.06 2.20
CA MET A 169 0.38 -15.96 1.88
C MET A 169 0.88 -14.51 1.77
N VAL A 170 -0.02 -13.57 1.50
CA VAL A 170 0.28 -12.15 1.30
C VAL A 170 -0.73 -11.28 2.03
N ARG A 171 -0.36 -10.05 2.35
CA ARG A 171 -1.35 -9.03 2.72
C ARG A 171 -2.18 -8.73 1.48
N TRP A 172 -3.46 -9.12 1.50
CA TRP A 172 -4.33 -8.89 0.36
C TRP A 172 -4.45 -7.38 0.06
N PRO A 173 -4.26 -6.93 -1.20
CA PRO A 173 -4.33 -5.52 -1.53
C PRO A 173 -5.77 -5.00 -1.49
N SER A 174 -5.95 -3.71 -1.19
CA SER A 174 -7.23 -3.02 -1.34
C SER A 174 -7.42 -2.51 -2.77
N ASN A 175 -8.67 -2.32 -3.18
CA ASN A 175 -9.03 -1.54 -4.36
C ASN A 175 -9.15 -0.06 -3.95
N PRO A 176 -8.27 0.83 -4.43
CA PRO A 176 -8.26 2.23 -4.02
C PRO A 176 -9.46 3.04 -4.52
N PHE A 177 -10.25 2.51 -5.47
CA PHE A 177 -11.45 3.15 -6.00
C PHE A 177 -12.71 2.80 -5.22
N THR A 178 -12.72 1.67 -4.52
CA THR A 178 -13.89 1.21 -3.73
C THR A 178 -13.64 1.18 -2.23
N GLY A 179 -12.36 1.16 -1.81
CA GLY A 179 -11.94 0.98 -0.42
C GLY A 179 -12.11 -0.44 0.12
N GLY A 180 -12.62 -1.37 -0.69
CA GLY A 180 -12.73 -2.79 -0.35
C GLY A 180 -11.50 -3.59 -0.78
N PRO A 181 -11.48 -4.92 -0.57
CA PRO A 181 -10.44 -5.78 -1.11
C PRO A 181 -10.36 -5.70 -2.64
N MET A 182 -9.14 -5.77 -3.19
CA MET A 182 -8.95 -5.91 -4.63
C MET A 182 -9.63 -7.20 -5.10
N GLY A 183 -10.47 -7.11 -6.12
CA GLY A 183 -11.32 -8.21 -6.57
C GLY A 183 -11.12 -8.57 -8.04
N THR A 184 -11.68 -9.70 -8.44
CA THR A 184 -11.71 -10.11 -9.85
C THR A 184 -12.68 -9.26 -10.66
N GLY A 185 -12.30 -8.92 -11.89
CA GLY A 185 -13.14 -8.13 -12.79
C GLY A 185 -12.32 -7.27 -13.74
N THR A 186 -12.97 -6.29 -14.37
CA THR A 186 -12.37 -5.43 -15.41
C THR A 186 -12.53 -3.93 -15.14
N GLY A 187 -13.18 -3.57 -14.04
CA GLY A 187 -13.32 -2.19 -13.58
C GLY A 187 -12.06 -1.66 -12.89
N PRO A 188 -11.99 -0.35 -12.61
CA PRO A 188 -10.84 0.27 -11.95
C PRO A 188 -10.50 -0.41 -10.62
N GLY A 189 -9.22 -0.80 -10.48
CA GLY A 189 -8.69 -1.48 -9.30
C GLY A 189 -9.12 -2.93 -9.16
N GLU A 190 -9.73 -3.53 -10.17
CA GLU A 190 -9.95 -4.97 -10.25
C GLU A 190 -8.79 -5.65 -11.00
N TYR A 191 -8.73 -6.98 -10.96
CA TYR A 191 -7.79 -7.77 -11.75
C TYR A 191 -8.48 -8.91 -12.52
N THR A 192 -7.87 -9.31 -13.62
CA THR A 192 -8.17 -10.57 -14.30
C THR A 192 -7.03 -11.55 -14.11
N TYR A 193 -7.38 -12.81 -13.83
CA TYR A 193 -6.44 -13.91 -13.67
C TYR A 193 -6.85 -15.07 -14.56
N LYS A 194 -5.89 -15.63 -15.31
CA LYS A 194 -6.11 -16.76 -16.21
C LYS A 194 -4.99 -17.77 -16.06
N LEU A 195 -5.34 -19.03 -15.86
CA LEU A 195 -4.40 -20.14 -15.99
C LEU A 195 -4.11 -20.41 -17.47
N LEU A 196 -2.84 -20.65 -17.76
CA LEU A 196 -2.31 -20.95 -19.09
C LEU A 196 -1.52 -22.25 -19.03
N ASP A 197 -1.32 -22.89 -20.19
CA ASP A 197 -0.51 -24.11 -20.32
C ASP A 197 -0.88 -25.20 -19.28
N GLY A 198 -2.17 -25.48 -19.14
CA GLY A 198 -2.68 -26.45 -18.16
C GLY A 198 -2.42 -26.07 -16.69
N GLY A 199 -2.23 -24.78 -16.41
CA GLY A 199 -1.96 -24.25 -15.08
C GLY A 199 -0.47 -24.10 -14.74
N ARG A 200 0.44 -24.44 -15.65
CA ARG A 200 1.90 -24.23 -15.45
C ARG A 200 2.33 -22.79 -15.65
N LYS A 201 1.49 -21.98 -16.29
CA LYS A 201 1.66 -20.54 -16.48
C LYS A 201 0.38 -19.83 -16.06
N TYR A 202 0.47 -18.52 -15.87
CA TYR A 202 -0.69 -17.67 -15.66
C TYR A 202 -0.52 -16.34 -16.40
N ALA A 203 -1.62 -15.63 -16.56
CA ALA A 203 -1.66 -14.20 -16.85
C ALA A 203 -2.41 -13.51 -15.71
N LEU A 204 -1.82 -12.44 -15.16
CA LEU A 204 -2.44 -11.59 -14.15
C LEU A 204 -2.35 -10.13 -14.60
N THR A 205 -3.51 -9.50 -14.73
CA THR A 205 -3.65 -8.16 -15.30
C THR A 205 -4.51 -7.32 -14.36
N GLY A 206 -3.99 -6.20 -13.87
CA GLY A 206 -4.74 -5.19 -13.11
C GLY A 206 -5.29 -4.09 -14.02
N HIS A 207 -6.46 -3.56 -13.67
CA HIS A 207 -7.19 -2.57 -14.46
C HIS A 207 -7.08 -1.17 -13.84
N LEU A 208 -6.56 -0.22 -14.61
CA LEU A 208 -6.33 1.16 -14.18
C LEU A 208 -7.56 2.03 -14.46
N SER A 209 -7.58 3.22 -13.84
CA SER A 209 -8.70 4.18 -13.93
C SER A 209 -9.04 4.65 -15.34
N ASP A 210 -8.07 4.66 -16.26
CA ASP A 210 -8.22 5.12 -17.63
C ASP A 210 -8.42 3.98 -18.65
N GLY A 211 -8.67 2.76 -18.16
CA GLY A 211 -8.87 1.58 -18.98
C GLY A 211 -7.58 0.93 -19.49
N ARG A 212 -6.41 1.51 -19.20
CA ARG A 212 -5.14 0.80 -19.39
C ARG A 212 -5.00 -0.34 -18.37
N THR A 213 -4.03 -1.21 -18.63
CA THR A 213 -3.73 -2.34 -17.75
C THR A 213 -2.28 -2.33 -17.29
N VAL A 214 -2.02 -3.01 -16.19
CA VAL A 214 -0.68 -3.31 -15.67
C VAL A 214 -0.59 -4.80 -15.39
N GLY A 215 0.54 -5.43 -15.71
CA GLY A 215 0.69 -6.87 -15.58
C GLY A 215 1.05 -7.54 -16.90
N ASP A 216 0.40 -8.67 -17.18
CA ASP A 216 0.55 -9.44 -18.43
C ASP A 216 -0.41 -8.96 -19.53
#